data_AF-A0A7X4JTP0-F1
#
_entry.id   AF-A0A7X4JTP0-F1
#
_cell.length_a   1.000
_cell.length_b   1.000
_cell.length_c   1.000
_cell.angle_alpha   90.00
_cell.angle_beta   90.00
_cell.angle_gamma   90.00
#
_symmetry.space_group_name_H-M   'P 1'
#
loop_
_entity.id
_entity.type
_entity.pdbx_description
1 polymer ?
#
loop_
_entity_poly.entity_id
_entity_poly.type
_entity_poly.pdbx_seq_one_letter_code
_entity_poly.pdbx_strand_id
1 'polypeptide(L)'
;MLTPQQYESYQQEGYLLVPNLFSASQLSETLEATEQNAYGKSFSEFIAELKANPDLENELRLPGAGLGMGGPRSEFCDIPTGVEVIDQVLEHDPFLDAMEQLLDTPDIHYHHGYVYIRNGRIDRKAPTKPEIEFHLDWAKPFIPPHPDWQRYGHIQAWVFLDDIDEDCAPVRLVPRVHDKMGDILRVIEDDGLGFGDIRKVPHSYRFADIRKILHAQEPVSITGKAGSVLFYSGHTPHAAQPFADKDRQRAVIFFSIGRRDTMPWTSTGKREAEMIRRLKPFLGKTTSRVRSLFGWPKPGDAMYTPTSVELIKNAYPEMDVSDYL
;
A
#
# COMPACT_ATOMS: atom_id res chain seq x y z
N MET A 1 -6.89 18.15 2.80
CA MET A 1 -7.43 18.23 1.42
C MET A 1 -6.34 18.62 0.42
N LEU A 2 -6.37 18.02 -0.77
CA LEU A 2 -5.46 18.34 -1.88
C LEU A 2 -5.86 19.65 -2.57
N THR A 3 -4.88 20.39 -3.06
CA THR A 3 -5.12 21.56 -3.90
C THR A 3 -5.68 21.16 -5.27
N PRO A 4 -6.39 22.06 -5.98
CA PRO A 4 -6.87 21.78 -7.34
C PRO A 4 -5.73 21.34 -8.29
N GLN A 5 -4.57 21.98 -8.20
CA GLN A 5 -3.41 21.62 -9.03
C GLN A 5 -2.88 20.22 -8.72
N GLN A 6 -2.85 19.80 -7.45
CA GLN A 6 -2.46 18.45 -7.07
C GLN A 6 -3.46 17.40 -7.59
N TYR A 7 -4.75 17.69 -7.49
CA TYR A 7 -5.80 16.82 -8.03
C TYR A 7 -5.69 16.69 -9.56
N GLU A 8 -5.57 17.80 -10.28
CA GLU A 8 -5.37 17.80 -11.74
C GLU A 8 -4.09 17.05 -12.15
N SER A 9 -2.99 17.25 -11.42
CA SER A 9 -1.75 16.51 -11.65
C SER A 9 -1.94 15.00 -11.48
N TYR A 10 -2.70 14.57 -10.46
CA TYR A 10 -3.00 13.15 -10.27
C TYR A 10 -3.83 12.59 -11.43
N GLN A 11 -4.88 13.30 -11.84
CA GLN A 11 -5.74 12.90 -12.97
C GLN A 11 -4.96 12.79 -14.28
N GLN A 12 -3.98 13.67 -14.51
CA GLN A 12 -3.15 13.64 -15.70
C GLN A 12 -2.10 12.54 -15.63
N GLU A 13 -1.35 12.47 -14.54
CA GLU A 13 -0.14 11.64 -14.46
C GLU A 13 -0.42 10.21 -13.98
N GLY A 14 -1.54 9.97 -13.27
CA GLY A 14 -1.88 8.70 -12.63
C GLY A 14 -1.17 8.46 -11.31
N TYR A 15 -0.47 9.47 -10.81
CA TYR A 15 0.20 9.48 -9.51
C TYR A 15 0.37 10.91 -8.99
N LEU A 16 0.62 11.03 -7.70
CA LEU A 16 0.84 12.28 -6.99
C LEU A 16 1.70 12.02 -5.74
N LEU A 17 2.80 12.73 -5.60
CA LEU A 17 3.56 12.79 -4.35
C LEU A 17 3.14 14.03 -3.56
N VAL A 18 2.67 13.84 -2.32
CA VAL A 18 2.31 14.91 -1.40
C VAL A 18 3.34 14.97 -0.28
N PRO A 19 4.23 15.98 -0.25
CA PRO A 19 5.22 16.11 0.80
C PRO A 19 4.59 16.54 2.12
N ASN A 20 5.16 16.10 3.24
CA ASN A 20 4.78 16.51 4.60
C ASN A 20 3.29 16.33 4.91
N LEU A 21 2.65 15.29 4.35
CA LEU A 21 1.26 14.98 4.70
C LEU A 21 1.18 14.46 6.14
N PHE A 22 2.22 13.73 6.56
CA PHE A 22 2.53 13.43 7.95
C PHE A 22 3.77 14.23 8.36
N SER A 23 3.87 14.60 9.63
CA SER A 23 5.11 15.11 10.21
C SER A 23 6.07 13.96 10.52
N ALA A 24 7.38 14.21 10.43
CA ALA A 24 8.38 13.21 10.79
C ALA A 24 8.24 12.71 12.24
N SER A 25 7.85 13.59 13.17
CA SER A 25 7.58 13.21 14.57
C SER A 25 6.37 12.30 14.74
N GLN A 26 5.37 12.39 13.86
CA GLN A 26 4.22 11.47 13.88
C GLN A 26 4.61 10.06 13.44
N LEU A 27 5.66 9.91 12.63
CA LEU A 27 6.07 8.62 12.06
C LEU A 27 7.31 8.01 12.70
N SER A 28 8.00 8.72 13.60
CA SER A 28 9.23 8.20 14.22
C SER A 28 8.98 6.93 15.04
N GLU A 29 7.92 6.91 15.84
CA GLU A 29 7.53 5.72 16.62
C GLU A 29 7.05 4.60 15.70
N THR A 30 6.37 4.93 14.60
CA THR A 30 5.96 3.98 13.57
C THR A 30 7.16 3.34 12.87
N LEU A 31 8.19 4.12 12.54
CA LEU A 31 9.43 3.62 11.97
C LEU A 31 10.15 2.70 12.97
N GLU A 32 10.31 3.11 14.22
CA GLU A 32 10.94 2.30 15.27
C GLU A 32 10.21 0.96 15.45
N ALA A 33 8.88 0.97 15.53
CA ALA A 33 8.08 -0.26 15.61
C ALA A 33 8.23 -1.13 14.36
N THR A 34 8.33 -0.51 13.18
CA THR A 34 8.55 -1.22 11.91
C THR A 34 9.92 -1.89 11.86
N GLU A 35 10.98 -1.19 12.28
CA GLU A 35 12.34 -1.72 12.37
C GLU A 35 12.44 -2.82 13.44
N GLN A 36 11.76 -2.64 14.58
CA GLN A 36 11.69 -3.66 15.62
C GLN A 36 11.05 -4.94 15.10
N ASN A 37 9.96 -4.85 14.32
CA ASN A 37 9.39 -6.02 13.65
C ASN A 37 10.36 -6.61 12.60
N ALA A 38 11.00 -5.78 11.79
CA ALA A 38 11.84 -6.22 10.68
C ALA A 38 13.16 -6.88 11.13
N TYR A 39 13.77 -6.34 12.19
CA TYR A 39 15.16 -6.60 12.58
C TYR A 39 15.31 -6.96 14.06
N GLY A 40 14.32 -6.69 14.90
CA GLY A 40 14.41 -6.81 16.37
C GLY A 40 15.24 -5.71 17.03
N LYS A 41 15.56 -4.65 16.29
CA LYS A 41 16.42 -3.51 16.67
C LYS A 41 16.31 -2.39 15.64
N SER A 42 16.97 -1.27 15.87
CA SER A 42 17.04 -0.21 14.87
C SER A 42 17.80 -0.64 13.61
N PHE A 43 17.52 0.00 12.48
CA PHE A 43 18.23 -0.27 11.22
C PHE A 43 19.74 -0.02 11.34
N SER A 44 20.14 1.04 12.07
CA SER A 44 21.55 1.36 12.29
C SER A 44 22.29 0.24 13.03
N GLU A 45 21.67 -0.35 14.06
CA GLU A 45 22.23 -1.48 14.79
C GLU A 45 22.24 -2.76 13.93
N PHE A 46 21.21 -2.96 13.10
CA PHE A 46 21.14 -4.08 12.17
C PHE A 46 22.25 -4.02 11.10
N ILE A 47 22.52 -2.85 10.52
CA ILE A 47 23.64 -2.66 9.59
C ILE A 47 24.98 -2.89 10.29
N ALA A 48 25.15 -2.43 11.53
CA ALA A 48 26.35 -2.71 12.30
C ALA A 48 26.54 -4.23 12.54
N GLU A 49 25.46 -4.96 12.83
CA GLU A 49 25.45 -6.42 12.96
C GLU A 49 25.89 -7.12 11.67
N LEU A 50 25.34 -6.71 10.51
CA LEU A 50 25.72 -7.27 9.21
C LEU A 50 27.19 -6.99 8.86
N LYS A 51 27.67 -5.78 9.13
CA LYS A 51 29.08 -5.41 8.91
C LYS A 51 30.03 -6.19 9.80
N ALA A 52 29.65 -6.45 11.05
CA ALA A 52 30.43 -7.25 11.99
C ALA A 52 30.41 -8.75 11.64
N ASN A 53 29.37 -9.22 10.96
CA ASN A 53 29.19 -10.63 10.62
C ASN A 53 28.77 -10.79 9.14
N PRO A 54 29.69 -10.62 8.18
CA PRO A 54 29.35 -10.62 6.74
C PRO A 54 28.65 -11.89 6.25
N ASP A 55 28.88 -13.04 6.90
CA ASP A 55 28.21 -14.29 6.58
C ASP A 55 26.69 -14.22 6.80
N LEU A 56 26.21 -13.38 7.73
CA LEU A 56 24.78 -13.17 7.99
C LEU A 56 24.04 -12.64 6.75
N GLU A 57 24.69 -11.85 5.88
CA GLU A 57 24.04 -11.37 4.65
C GLU A 57 23.66 -12.52 3.70
N ASN A 58 24.41 -13.62 3.75
CA ASN A 58 24.18 -14.81 2.95
C ASN A 58 23.30 -15.83 3.67
N GLU A 59 23.24 -15.81 4.99
CA GLU A 59 22.40 -16.70 5.80
C GLU A 59 20.96 -16.20 5.94
N LEU A 60 20.78 -14.88 6.08
CA LEU A 60 19.45 -14.29 6.20
C LEU A 60 18.63 -14.59 4.94
N ARG A 61 17.43 -15.10 5.17
CA ARG A 61 16.42 -15.33 4.15
C ARG A 61 15.19 -14.55 4.56
N LEU A 62 14.59 -13.85 3.59
CA LEU A 62 13.28 -13.26 3.83
C LEU A 62 12.28 -14.39 4.12
N PRO A 63 11.39 -14.22 5.12
CA PRO A 63 10.31 -15.15 5.36
C PRO A 63 9.52 -15.45 4.08
N GLY A 64 9.01 -16.69 4.00
CA GLY A 64 8.13 -17.11 2.92
C GLY A 64 6.78 -16.38 2.95
N ALA A 65 5.99 -16.53 1.88
CA ALA A 65 4.71 -15.85 1.70
C ALA A 65 4.83 -14.31 1.77
N GLY A 66 3.73 -13.61 2.08
CA GLY A 66 3.70 -12.15 2.15
C GLY A 66 4.56 -11.54 3.26
N LEU A 67 4.91 -12.32 4.30
CA LEU A 67 5.65 -11.84 5.47
C LEU A 67 7.02 -11.24 5.11
N GLY A 68 7.69 -11.75 4.07
CA GLY A 68 8.97 -11.18 3.63
C GLY A 68 8.91 -9.72 3.17
N MET A 69 7.72 -9.10 3.07
CA MET A 69 7.57 -7.65 2.93
C MET A 69 7.92 -6.90 4.22
N GLY A 70 7.67 -7.49 5.39
CA GLY A 70 7.93 -6.88 6.69
C GLY A 70 9.40 -6.96 7.14
N GLY A 71 10.29 -7.59 6.37
CA GLY A 71 11.72 -7.72 6.68
C GLY A 71 12.17 -9.16 6.98
N PRO A 72 13.46 -9.37 7.29
CA PRO A 72 14.02 -10.71 7.48
C PRO A 72 13.57 -11.41 8.76
N ARG A 73 13.16 -10.66 9.79
CA ARG A 73 12.72 -11.20 11.10
C ARG A 73 11.25 -10.89 11.40
N SER A 74 10.49 -10.45 10.40
CA SER A 74 9.12 -9.98 10.56
C SER A 74 8.17 -11.03 11.10
N GLU A 75 7.35 -10.64 12.08
CA GLU A 75 6.25 -11.44 12.61
C GLU A 75 4.92 -11.10 11.91
N PHE A 76 4.82 -9.87 11.38
CA PHE A 76 3.68 -9.41 10.60
C PHE A 76 4.11 -8.59 9.39
N CYS A 77 3.18 -8.46 8.44
CA CYS A 77 3.30 -7.50 7.34
C CYS A 77 1.95 -6.91 6.95
N ASP A 78 0.83 -7.57 7.25
CA ASP A 78 -0.53 -7.13 6.93
C ASP A 78 -1.09 -6.20 7.99
N ILE A 79 -1.83 -5.17 7.55
CA ILE A 79 -2.53 -4.22 8.41
C ILE A 79 -4.00 -4.69 8.55
N PRO A 80 -4.59 -4.72 9.75
CA PRO A 80 -4.01 -4.33 11.03
C PRO A 80 -2.94 -5.31 11.54
N THR A 81 -1.89 -4.73 12.10
CA THR A 81 -0.71 -5.39 12.64
C THR A 81 -0.89 -5.78 14.10
N GLY A 82 -1.83 -5.15 14.82
CA GLY A 82 -1.94 -5.25 16.27
C GLY A 82 -0.95 -4.35 17.03
N VAL A 83 -0.11 -3.60 16.32
CA VAL A 83 0.79 -2.59 16.87
C VAL A 83 0.15 -1.21 16.67
N GLU A 84 -0.22 -0.57 17.76
CA GLU A 84 -1.08 0.63 17.76
C GLU A 84 -0.51 1.77 16.90
N VAL A 85 0.76 2.12 17.06
CA VAL A 85 1.41 3.22 16.31
C VAL A 85 1.54 2.96 14.80
N ILE A 86 1.46 1.70 14.36
CA ILE A 86 1.45 1.34 12.94
C ILE A 86 0.02 1.42 12.41
N ASP A 87 -0.92 0.84 13.15
CA ASP A 87 -2.32 0.76 12.75
C ASP A 87 -3.00 2.15 12.73
N GLN A 88 -2.59 3.07 13.62
CA GLN A 88 -3.09 4.45 13.71
C GLN A 88 -2.69 5.33 12.51
N VAL A 89 -1.75 4.91 11.65
CA VAL A 89 -1.44 5.65 10.42
C VAL A 89 -2.67 5.79 9.52
N LEU A 90 -3.57 4.79 9.55
CA LEU A 90 -4.83 4.84 8.79
C LEU A 90 -5.85 5.84 9.37
N GLU A 91 -5.65 6.34 10.59
CA GLU A 91 -6.54 7.29 11.27
C GLU A 91 -6.25 8.76 10.93
N HIS A 92 -5.21 9.04 10.13
CA HIS A 92 -4.83 10.40 9.80
C HIS A 92 -5.82 11.06 8.83
N ASP A 93 -6.59 12.03 9.31
CA ASP A 93 -7.66 12.68 8.55
C ASP A 93 -7.19 13.31 7.22
N PRO A 94 -6.09 14.09 7.16
CA PRO A 94 -5.59 14.62 5.88
C PRO A 94 -5.26 13.54 4.84
N PHE A 95 -4.86 12.35 5.28
CA PHE A 95 -4.61 11.21 4.41
C PHE A 95 -5.92 10.60 3.88
N LEU A 96 -6.92 10.40 4.75
CA LEU A 96 -8.24 9.93 4.34
C LEU A 96 -8.98 10.94 3.44
N ASP A 97 -8.89 12.23 3.74
CA ASP A 97 -9.44 13.31 2.91
C ASP A 97 -8.84 13.28 1.50
N ALA A 98 -7.53 13.05 1.38
CA ALA A 98 -6.88 12.94 0.08
C ALA A 98 -7.41 11.72 -0.69
N MET A 99 -7.55 10.56 -0.04
CA MET A 99 -8.13 9.37 -0.66
C MET A 99 -9.56 9.56 -1.15
N GLU A 100 -10.42 10.16 -0.32
CA GLU A 100 -11.81 10.47 -0.66
C GLU A 100 -11.89 11.43 -1.86
N GLN A 101 -11.03 12.45 -1.90
CA GLN A 101 -10.94 13.38 -3.01
C GLN A 101 -10.46 12.69 -4.30
N LEU A 102 -9.41 11.86 -4.22
CA LEU A 102 -8.88 11.14 -5.39
C LEU A 102 -9.88 10.10 -5.95
N LEU A 103 -10.66 9.46 -5.09
CA LEU A 103 -11.70 8.49 -5.46
C LEU A 103 -13.04 9.14 -5.84
N ASP A 104 -13.16 10.47 -5.74
CA ASP A 104 -14.38 11.25 -5.98
C ASP A 104 -15.59 10.69 -5.19
N THR A 105 -15.37 10.36 -3.92
CA THR A 105 -16.42 9.93 -3.00
C THR A 105 -15.95 9.94 -1.55
N PRO A 106 -16.81 10.34 -0.58
CA PRO A 106 -16.56 10.13 0.84
C PRO A 106 -16.83 8.67 1.28
N ASP A 107 -17.29 7.82 0.37
CA ASP A 107 -17.61 6.42 0.66
C ASP A 107 -16.57 5.46 0.06
N ILE A 108 -15.49 5.31 0.82
CA ILE A 108 -14.32 4.50 0.48
C ILE A 108 -14.27 3.22 1.32
N HIS A 109 -13.50 2.23 0.88
CA HIS A 109 -13.33 0.93 1.54
C HIS A 109 -11.85 0.53 1.60
N TYR A 110 -11.48 -0.14 2.69
CA TYR A 110 -10.18 -0.73 2.87
C TYR A 110 -10.06 -2.02 2.03
N HIS A 111 -9.08 -2.06 1.14
CA HIS A 111 -8.81 -3.26 0.34
C HIS A 111 -7.75 -4.13 1.02
N HIS A 112 -6.53 -3.61 1.16
CA HIS A 112 -5.45 -4.21 1.94
C HIS A 112 -4.42 -3.15 2.31
N GLY A 113 -3.46 -3.52 3.14
CA GLY A 113 -2.39 -2.66 3.58
C GLY A 113 -1.25 -3.49 4.12
N TYR A 114 -0.03 -3.03 3.90
CA TYR A 114 1.17 -3.73 4.27
C TYR A 114 2.20 -2.79 4.91
N VAL A 115 2.90 -3.29 5.93
CA VAL A 115 4.21 -2.78 6.31
C VAL A 115 5.22 -3.33 5.32
N TYR A 116 5.91 -2.44 4.60
CA TYR A 116 6.88 -2.84 3.58
C TYR A 116 8.24 -2.19 3.82
N ILE A 117 9.21 -3.03 4.15
CA ILE A 117 10.59 -2.61 4.42
C ILE A 117 11.57 -3.44 3.59
N ARG A 118 12.55 -2.74 3.02
CA ARG A 118 13.65 -3.34 2.27
C ARG A 118 14.96 -2.75 2.76
N ASN A 119 16.04 -3.53 2.69
CA ASN A 119 17.40 -3.01 2.91
C ASN A 119 18.37 -3.54 1.87
N GLY A 120 19.32 -2.71 1.48
CA GLY A 120 20.20 -2.98 0.35
C GLY A 120 21.07 -4.23 0.51
N ARG A 121 21.56 -4.56 1.72
CA ARG A 121 22.47 -5.70 1.94
C ARG A 121 21.82 -7.06 1.75
N ILE A 122 20.52 -7.21 2.07
CA ILE A 122 19.82 -8.50 1.97
C ILE A 122 18.79 -8.55 0.84
N ASP A 123 18.54 -7.43 0.16
CA ASP A 123 17.62 -7.41 -0.95
C ASP A 123 18.18 -8.19 -2.14
N ARG A 124 17.44 -9.21 -2.56
CA ARG A 124 17.72 -10.06 -3.73
C ARG A 124 16.57 -10.05 -4.73
N LYS A 125 15.52 -9.26 -4.48
CA LYS A 125 14.25 -9.28 -5.21
C LYS A 125 14.15 -8.17 -6.26
N ALA A 126 15.17 -7.34 -6.41
CA ALA A 126 15.15 -6.25 -7.38
C ALA A 126 15.46 -6.72 -8.81
N PRO A 127 14.79 -6.15 -9.82
CA PRO A 127 15.09 -6.48 -11.21
C PRO A 127 16.52 -6.07 -11.56
N THR A 128 17.15 -6.88 -12.41
CA THR A 128 18.50 -6.62 -12.94
C THR A 128 18.51 -5.67 -14.12
N LYS A 129 17.34 -5.37 -14.70
CA LYS A 129 17.16 -4.46 -15.85
C LYS A 129 16.08 -3.41 -15.56
N PRO A 130 16.23 -2.18 -16.07
CA PRO A 130 15.31 -1.09 -15.78
C PRO A 130 13.93 -1.21 -16.46
N GLU A 131 13.77 -2.03 -17.49
CA GLU A 131 12.53 -2.14 -18.28
C GLU A 131 11.59 -3.31 -17.89
N ILE A 132 12.00 -4.17 -16.95
CA ILE A 132 11.29 -5.41 -16.59
C ILE A 132 10.56 -5.30 -15.25
N GLU A 133 9.74 -6.31 -14.93
CA GLU A 133 9.03 -6.48 -13.64
C GLU A 133 7.99 -5.40 -13.30
N PHE A 134 7.68 -4.52 -14.26
CA PHE A 134 6.55 -3.63 -14.13
C PHE A 134 5.25 -4.42 -14.03
N HIS A 135 4.37 -3.97 -13.15
CA HIS A 135 3.07 -4.59 -12.95
C HIS A 135 2.02 -3.59 -12.49
N LEU A 136 0.77 -4.04 -12.49
CA LEU A 136 -0.35 -3.35 -11.88
C LEU A 136 -0.65 -3.97 -10.53
N ASP A 137 -1.02 -3.13 -9.56
CA ASP A 137 -1.62 -3.55 -8.29
C ASP A 137 -3.12 -3.85 -8.50
N TRP A 138 -3.38 -4.72 -9.48
CA TRP A 138 -4.70 -5.12 -9.95
C TRP A 138 -4.79 -6.65 -10.01
N ALA A 139 -4.53 -7.26 -8.86
CA ALA A 139 -4.14 -8.65 -8.71
C ALA A 139 -5.26 -9.51 -8.09
N LYS A 140 -6.33 -9.80 -8.86
CA LYS A 140 -7.51 -10.68 -8.59
C LYS A 140 -8.92 -10.04 -8.42
N PRO A 141 -9.25 -8.86 -9.00
CA PRO A 141 -10.64 -8.41 -9.01
C PRO A 141 -11.48 -9.24 -9.99
N PHE A 142 -12.80 -9.29 -9.77
CA PHE A 142 -13.72 -9.96 -10.68
C PHE A 142 -13.77 -9.27 -12.05
N ILE A 143 -13.45 -7.97 -12.09
CA ILE A 143 -13.40 -7.18 -13.31
C ILE A 143 -11.96 -6.82 -13.69
N PRO A 144 -11.63 -6.81 -14.99
CA PRO A 144 -10.33 -6.32 -15.45
C PRO A 144 -10.18 -4.81 -15.22
N PRO A 145 -8.95 -4.25 -15.36
CA PRO A 145 -8.74 -2.80 -15.29
C PRO A 145 -9.69 -2.06 -16.22
N HIS A 146 -10.56 -1.24 -15.65
CA HIS A 146 -11.61 -0.53 -16.37
C HIS A 146 -11.13 0.88 -16.81
N PRO A 147 -11.56 1.40 -17.98
CA PRO A 147 -11.19 2.74 -18.44
C PRO A 147 -11.68 3.88 -17.53
N ASP A 148 -12.85 3.74 -16.91
CA ASP A 148 -13.28 4.58 -15.78
C ASP A 148 -12.54 4.12 -14.51
N TRP A 149 -11.24 4.37 -14.50
CA TRP A 149 -10.31 3.92 -13.47
C TRP A 149 -10.54 4.64 -12.14
N GLN A 150 -11.10 5.86 -12.15
CA GLN A 150 -11.39 6.60 -10.92
C GLN A 150 -12.52 5.93 -10.14
N ARG A 151 -13.54 5.42 -10.86
CA ARG A 151 -14.64 4.68 -10.23
C ARG A 151 -14.29 3.22 -9.90
N TYR A 152 -13.69 2.53 -10.86
CA TYR A 152 -13.50 1.09 -10.77
C TYR A 152 -12.08 0.70 -10.38
N GLY A 153 -11.18 1.65 -10.13
CA GLY A 153 -9.82 1.41 -9.66
C GLY A 153 -9.68 1.53 -8.14
N HIS A 154 -8.44 1.37 -7.70
CA HIS A 154 -8.01 1.61 -6.32
C HIS A 154 -6.95 2.70 -6.33
N ILE A 155 -6.87 3.46 -5.24
CA ILE A 155 -5.72 4.29 -4.94
C ILE A 155 -4.76 3.46 -4.10
N GLN A 156 -3.55 3.32 -4.62
CA GLN A 156 -2.41 2.83 -3.88
C GLN A 156 -1.72 4.01 -3.21
N ALA A 157 -1.46 3.90 -1.91
CA ALA A 157 -0.72 4.90 -1.16
C ALA A 157 0.47 4.31 -0.42
N TRP A 158 1.60 4.99 -0.53
CA TRP A 158 2.83 4.69 0.19
C TRP A 158 3.11 5.87 1.12
N VAL A 159 2.94 5.65 2.42
CA VAL A 159 3.38 6.57 3.47
C VAL A 159 4.85 6.32 3.74
N PHE A 160 5.70 7.31 3.49
CA PHE A 160 7.14 7.17 3.63
C PHE A 160 7.51 7.27 5.11
N LEU A 161 8.01 6.18 5.70
CA LEU A 161 8.52 6.19 7.07
C LEU A 161 9.98 6.66 7.14
N ASP A 162 10.72 6.47 6.05
CA ASP A 162 12.11 6.89 5.89
C ASP A 162 12.25 7.88 4.71
N ASP A 163 13.36 8.60 4.66
CA ASP A 163 13.75 9.37 3.50
C ASP A 163 14.04 8.44 2.32
N ILE A 164 13.30 8.63 1.23
CA ILE A 164 13.47 7.88 -0.01
C ILE A 164 14.23 8.74 -1.01
N ASP A 165 15.54 8.52 -1.14
CA ASP A 165 16.41 9.15 -2.13
C ASP A 165 16.67 8.21 -3.33
N GLU A 166 17.38 8.70 -4.35
CA GLU A 166 17.67 7.95 -5.58
C GLU A 166 18.46 6.65 -5.34
N ASP A 167 19.25 6.58 -4.28
CA ASP A 167 20.13 5.45 -4.00
C ASP A 167 19.50 4.35 -3.14
N CYS A 168 18.33 4.60 -2.54
CA CYS A 168 17.66 3.69 -1.62
C CYS A 168 16.48 2.94 -2.28
N ALA A 169 16.64 2.63 -3.57
CA ALA A 169 15.67 1.87 -4.35
C ALA A 169 14.26 2.50 -4.41
N PRO A 170 14.10 3.75 -4.88
CA PRO A 170 12.76 4.33 -5.06
C PRO A 170 11.89 3.47 -5.98
N VAL A 171 10.56 3.58 -5.83
CA VAL A 171 9.64 2.92 -6.76
C VAL A 171 9.64 3.67 -8.08
N ARG A 172 9.59 2.95 -9.20
CA ARG A 172 9.36 3.57 -10.52
C ARG A 172 7.92 3.45 -10.92
N LEU A 173 7.37 4.53 -11.49
CA LEU A 173 6.02 4.59 -12.05
C LEU A 173 6.08 4.96 -13.52
N VAL A 174 5.17 4.43 -14.32
CA VAL A 174 4.96 4.90 -15.70
C VAL A 174 3.81 5.91 -15.70
N PRO A 175 4.08 7.19 -15.98
CA PRO A 175 3.03 8.21 -15.97
C PRO A 175 2.10 8.13 -17.19
N ARG A 176 0.90 8.72 -17.06
CA ARG A 176 -0.06 9.00 -18.16
C ARG A 176 -0.57 7.77 -18.94
N VAL A 177 -0.56 6.60 -18.32
CA VAL A 177 -1.05 5.34 -18.93
C VAL A 177 -2.21 4.69 -18.18
N HIS A 178 -2.49 5.14 -16.95
CA HIS A 178 -3.50 4.57 -16.06
C HIS A 178 -4.93 4.61 -16.66
N ASP A 179 -5.24 5.65 -17.43
CA ASP A 179 -6.51 5.86 -18.14
C ASP A 179 -6.60 5.16 -19.51
N LYS A 180 -5.50 4.58 -19.99
CA LYS A 180 -5.38 3.93 -21.31
C LYS A 180 -5.35 2.41 -21.22
N MET A 181 -5.65 1.85 -20.04
CA MET A 181 -5.46 0.43 -19.79
C MET A 181 -6.37 -0.45 -20.66
N GLY A 182 -7.54 0.06 -21.08
CA GLY A 182 -8.40 -0.63 -22.04
C GLY A 182 -7.72 -0.89 -23.40
N ASP A 183 -6.94 0.06 -23.91
CA ASP A 183 -6.23 -0.07 -25.18
C ASP A 183 -4.98 -0.94 -25.02
N ILE A 184 -4.24 -0.73 -23.92
CA ILE A 184 -3.04 -1.48 -23.58
C ILE A 184 -3.38 -2.98 -23.47
N LEU A 185 -4.33 -3.36 -22.62
CA LEU A 185 -4.65 -4.76 -22.34
C LEU A 185 -5.21 -5.53 -23.53
N ARG A 186 -5.72 -4.85 -24.55
CA ARG A 186 -6.20 -5.48 -25.79
C ARG A 186 -5.07 -6.00 -26.68
N VAL A 187 -3.89 -5.41 -26.56
CA VAL A 187 -2.74 -5.67 -27.45
C VAL A 187 -1.55 -6.28 -26.71
N ILE A 188 -1.64 -6.49 -25.39
CA ILE A 188 -0.59 -7.23 -24.68
C ILE A 188 -0.60 -8.68 -25.17
N GLU A 189 0.49 -9.05 -25.82
CA GLU A 189 0.75 -10.42 -26.26
C GLU A 189 1.24 -11.26 -25.07
N ASP A 190 0.89 -12.56 -25.07
CA ASP A 190 1.50 -13.56 -24.20
C ASP A 190 2.99 -13.64 -24.52
N ASP A 191 3.85 -13.27 -23.57
CA ASP A 191 5.30 -13.32 -23.75
C ASP A 191 5.87 -14.75 -23.63
N GLY A 192 5.01 -15.75 -23.40
CA GLY A 192 5.39 -17.15 -23.22
C GLY A 192 5.96 -17.46 -21.83
N LEU A 193 6.03 -16.49 -20.93
CA LEU A 193 6.45 -16.64 -19.54
C LEU A 193 5.26 -16.65 -18.56
N GLY A 194 4.02 -16.65 -19.09
CA GLY A 194 2.80 -16.54 -18.29
C GLY A 194 2.45 -15.10 -17.90
N PHE A 195 3.04 -14.12 -18.60
CA PHE A 195 2.78 -12.70 -18.41
C PHE A 195 2.13 -12.12 -19.67
N GLY A 196 1.12 -11.28 -19.47
CA GLY A 196 0.55 -10.45 -20.53
C GLY A 196 -0.75 -10.93 -21.19
N ASP A 197 -1.07 -12.23 -21.19
CA ASP A 197 -2.41 -12.66 -21.66
C ASP A 197 -3.44 -12.57 -20.54
N ILE A 198 -4.31 -11.56 -20.59
CA ILE A 198 -5.45 -11.36 -19.67
C ILE A 198 -6.33 -12.61 -19.47
N ARG A 199 -6.33 -13.55 -20.43
CA ARG A 199 -7.08 -14.82 -20.36
C ARG A 199 -6.33 -15.92 -19.60
N LYS A 200 -5.03 -15.72 -19.34
CA LYS A 200 -4.12 -16.68 -18.71
C LYS A 200 -3.49 -16.17 -17.42
N VAL A 201 -3.55 -14.87 -17.11
CA VAL A 201 -2.95 -14.33 -15.88
C VAL A 201 -3.76 -14.78 -14.65
N PRO A 202 -3.22 -15.64 -13.77
CA PRO A 202 -3.98 -16.09 -12.61
C PRO A 202 -3.92 -15.08 -11.45
N HIS A 203 -2.92 -14.17 -11.41
CA HIS A 203 -2.60 -13.43 -10.18
C HIS A 203 -2.22 -11.94 -10.29
N SER A 204 -1.71 -11.38 -11.41
CA SER A 204 -1.39 -9.93 -11.52
C SER A 204 -1.02 -9.52 -12.96
N TYR A 205 -1.47 -8.36 -13.44
CA TYR A 205 -1.05 -7.83 -14.75
C TYR A 205 0.41 -7.41 -14.69
N ARG A 206 1.29 -8.11 -15.42
CA ARG A 206 2.73 -7.85 -15.47
C ARG A 206 3.15 -7.56 -16.89
N PHE A 207 4.20 -6.76 -17.02
CA PHE A 207 4.77 -6.32 -18.29
C PHE A 207 6.19 -6.85 -18.41
N ALA A 208 6.42 -7.67 -19.45
CA ALA A 208 7.72 -8.25 -19.74
C ALA A 208 8.76 -7.19 -20.15
N ASP A 209 8.29 -6.17 -20.88
CA ASP A 209 9.08 -5.04 -21.33
C ASP A 209 8.18 -3.81 -21.41
N ILE A 210 8.40 -2.85 -20.51
CA ILE A 210 7.59 -1.63 -20.41
C ILE A 210 7.63 -0.79 -21.70
N ARG A 211 8.70 -0.89 -22.51
CA ARG A 211 8.87 -0.11 -23.75
C ARG A 211 7.90 -0.55 -24.86
N LYS A 212 7.32 -1.74 -24.73
CA LYS A 212 6.33 -2.27 -25.66
C LYS A 212 4.91 -1.83 -25.33
N ILE A 213 4.69 -1.18 -24.18
CA ILE A 213 3.37 -0.69 -23.81
C ILE A 213 3.03 0.53 -24.66
N LEU A 214 1.82 0.51 -25.22
CA LEU A 214 1.29 1.64 -25.96
C LEU A 214 1.21 2.88 -25.06
N HIS A 215 1.64 4.03 -25.58
CA HIS A 215 1.68 5.31 -24.86
C HIS A 215 2.69 5.39 -23.69
N ALA A 216 3.53 4.37 -23.50
CA ALA A 216 4.54 4.36 -22.45
C ALA A 216 5.38 5.64 -22.48
N GLN A 217 5.57 6.20 -21.30
CA GLN A 217 6.49 7.29 -21.04
C GLN A 217 7.75 6.70 -20.39
N GLU A 218 8.82 7.49 -20.31
CA GLU A 218 9.96 7.11 -19.49
C GLU A 218 9.49 6.96 -18.02
N PRO A 219 9.76 5.81 -17.35
CA PRO A 219 9.34 5.65 -15.97
C PRO A 219 10.10 6.60 -15.04
N VAL A 220 9.38 7.19 -14.09
CA VAL A 220 9.92 8.15 -13.12
C VAL A 220 10.18 7.47 -11.77
N SER A 221 11.31 7.77 -11.15
CA SER A 221 11.63 7.33 -9.78
C SER A 221 11.00 8.28 -8.77
N ILE A 222 10.33 7.73 -7.75
CA ILE A 222 9.66 8.54 -6.73
C ILE A 222 10.54 8.64 -5.49
N THR A 223 11.09 9.83 -5.29
CA THR A 223 11.87 10.21 -4.10
C THR A 223 11.09 11.19 -3.24
N GLY A 224 11.28 11.17 -1.92
CA GLY A 224 10.61 12.08 -0.99
C GLY A 224 11.11 11.90 0.42
N LYS A 225 10.85 12.89 1.28
CA LYS A 225 11.22 12.84 2.70
C LYS A 225 10.23 12.01 3.51
N ALA A 226 10.67 11.48 4.65
CA ALA A 226 9.77 10.84 5.61
C ALA A 226 8.56 11.75 5.90
N GLY A 227 7.36 11.15 5.95
CA GLY A 227 6.09 11.86 6.06
C GLY A 227 5.47 12.30 4.72
N SER A 228 6.17 12.13 3.60
CA SER A 228 5.56 12.23 2.27
C SER A 228 4.66 11.04 2.00
N VAL A 229 3.61 11.26 1.19
CA VAL A 229 2.73 10.19 0.72
C VAL A 229 2.69 10.18 -0.80
N LEU A 230 3.08 9.06 -1.39
CA LEU A 230 2.85 8.80 -2.80
C LEU A 230 1.47 8.16 -2.96
N PHE A 231 0.59 8.78 -3.73
CA PHE A 231 -0.65 8.20 -4.22
C PHE A 231 -0.46 7.81 -5.70
N TYR A 232 -0.90 6.62 -6.11
CA TYR A 232 -0.96 6.24 -7.52
C TYR A 232 -2.19 5.38 -7.80
N SER A 233 -2.69 5.43 -9.04
CA SER A 233 -3.76 4.54 -9.47
C SER A 233 -3.27 3.09 -9.48
N GLY A 234 -4.10 2.13 -9.07
CA GLY A 234 -3.84 0.70 -9.24
C GLY A 234 -3.62 0.28 -10.71
N HIS A 235 -3.99 1.15 -11.65
CA HIS A 235 -3.75 1.00 -13.09
C HIS A 235 -2.42 1.61 -13.55
N THR A 236 -1.62 2.20 -12.66
CA THR A 236 -0.31 2.74 -13.01
C THR A 236 0.75 1.62 -12.96
N PRO A 237 1.39 1.26 -14.10
CA PRO A 237 2.49 0.32 -14.10
C PRO A 237 3.63 0.81 -13.22
N HIS A 238 4.11 -0.07 -12.34
CA HIS A 238 5.18 0.26 -11.43
C HIS A 238 6.11 -0.91 -11.18
N ALA A 239 7.34 -0.61 -10.76
CA ALA A 239 8.36 -1.61 -10.49
C ALA A 239 9.25 -1.18 -9.31
N ALA A 240 9.76 -2.18 -8.59
CA ALA A 240 10.83 -1.99 -7.62
C ALA A 240 12.17 -1.71 -8.33
N GLN A 241 13.06 -0.96 -7.68
CA GLN A 241 14.45 -0.80 -8.11
C GLN A 241 15.42 -1.52 -7.17
N PRO A 242 16.66 -1.81 -7.61
CA PRO A 242 17.73 -2.21 -6.71
C PRO A 242 18.25 -1.02 -5.90
N PHE A 243 18.77 -1.30 -4.71
CA PHE A 243 19.54 -0.33 -3.94
C PHE A 243 20.88 -0.07 -4.62
N ALA A 244 21.16 1.22 -4.89
CA ALA A 244 22.47 1.65 -5.34
C ALA A 244 23.44 1.71 -4.14
N ASP A 245 22.99 2.27 -3.02
CA ASP A 245 23.69 2.17 -1.74
C ASP A 245 23.15 0.99 -0.93
N LYS A 246 24.02 0.01 -0.67
CA LYS A 246 23.68 -1.20 0.08
C LYS A 246 23.44 -0.94 1.56
N ASP A 247 23.95 0.16 2.11
CA ASP A 247 23.80 0.54 3.52
C ASP A 247 22.52 1.33 3.82
N ARG A 248 21.63 1.50 2.84
CA ARG A 248 20.33 2.16 3.01
C ARG A 248 19.20 1.15 3.21
N GLN A 249 18.12 1.63 3.83
CA GLN A 249 16.82 0.96 3.84
C GLN A 249 15.78 1.81 3.12
N ARG A 250 14.60 1.23 2.92
CA ARG A 250 13.40 1.91 2.48
C ARG A 250 12.22 1.31 3.22
N ALA A 251 11.64 2.07 4.14
CA ALA A 251 10.48 1.67 4.92
C ALA A 251 9.26 2.51 4.52
N VAL A 252 8.16 1.83 4.18
CA VAL A 252 6.87 2.47 3.87
C VAL A 252 5.72 1.69 4.50
N ILE A 253 4.64 2.40 4.79
CA ILE A 253 3.33 1.77 4.98
C ILE A 253 2.55 1.92 3.68
N PHE A 254 2.05 0.79 3.20
CA PHE A 254 1.28 0.68 1.98
C PHE A 254 -0.20 0.49 2.29
N PHE A 255 -1.06 1.20 1.58
CA PHE A 255 -2.52 1.02 1.61
C PHE A 255 -3.09 0.98 0.19
N SER A 256 -4.02 0.06 -0.03
CA SER A 256 -4.91 0.04 -1.19
C SER A 256 -6.32 0.37 -0.71
N ILE A 257 -6.90 1.45 -1.25
CA ILE A 257 -8.24 1.94 -0.89
C ILE A 257 -9.07 2.08 -2.17
N GLY A 258 -10.31 1.60 -2.15
CA GLY A 258 -11.24 1.69 -3.28
C GLY A 258 -12.56 2.35 -2.90
N ARG A 259 -13.47 2.53 -3.87
CA ARG A 259 -14.82 3.03 -3.60
C ARG A 259 -15.72 1.94 -3.04
N ARG A 260 -16.56 2.25 -2.05
CA ARG A 260 -17.45 1.26 -1.45
C ARG A 260 -18.47 0.69 -2.44
N ASP A 261 -18.99 1.53 -3.34
CA ASP A 261 -20.02 1.13 -4.31
C ASP A 261 -19.53 0.11 -5.35
N THR A 262 -18.22 -0.05 -5.53
CA THR A 262 -17.60 -1.01 -6.46
C THR A 262 -16.93 -2.20 -5.77
N MET A 263 -16.83 -2.18 -4.43
CA MET A 263 -16.17 -3.21 -3.61
C MET A 263 -16.55 -4.66 -3.98
N PRO A 264 -17.83 -5.02 -4.25
CA PRO A 264 -18.19 -6.40 -4.58
C PRO A 264 -17.49 -6.97 -5.82
N TRP A 265 -16.98 -6.12 -6.72
CA TRP A 265 -16.36 -6.52 -7.98
C TRP A 265 -14.87 -6.23 -8.03
N THR A 266 -14.42 -5.21 -7.30
CA THR A 266 -13.03 -4.77 -7.30
C THR A 266 -12.25 -5.34 -6.13
N SER A 267 -12.90 -5.76 -5.04
CA SER A 267 -12.22 -6.32 -3.88
C SER A 267 -11.76 -7.76 -4.12
N THR A 268 -10.50 -8.02 -3.79
CA THR A 268 -9.82 -9.27 -4.07
C THR A 268 -9.43 -9.98 -2.79
N GLY A 269 -10.36 -10.77 -2.27
CA GLY A 269 -9.99 -11.96 -1.50
C GLY A 269 -9.89 -11.82 0.02
N LYS A 270 -9.99 -13.00 0.61
CA LYS A 270 -10.16 -13.31 2.03
C LYS A 270 -9.06 -12.66 2.87
N ARG A 271 -9.46 -12.09 4.00
CA ARG A 271 -8.54 -11.73 5.07
C ARG A 271 -7.87 -13.00 5.59
N GLU A 272 -6.55 -12.97 5.74
CA GLU A 272 -5.82 -14.08 6.36
C GLU A 272 -6.36 -14.32 7.76
N ALA A 273 -6.33 -15.57 8.23
CA ALA A 273 -6.88 -15.92 9.53
C ALA A 273 -6.26 -15.09 10.67
N GLU A 274 -4.99 -14.72 10.53
CA GLU A 274 -4.31 -13.88 11.51
C GLU A 274 -4.74 -12.42 11.43
N MET A 275 -4.87 -11.85 10.23
CA MET A 275 -5.48 -10.53 10.03
C MET A 275 -6.87 -10.46 10.68
N ILE A 276 -7.69 -11.52 10.54
CA ILE A 276 -9.01 -11.61 11.17
C ILE A 276 -8.89 -11.57 12.70
N ARG A 277 -7.88 -12.25 13.28
CA ARG A 277 -7.62 -12.20 14.74
C ARG A 277 -7.28 -10.78 15.20
N ARG A 278 -6.48 -10.04 14.43
CA ARG A 278 -6.04 -8.66 14.74
C ARG A 278 -7.13 -7.62 14.45
N LEU A 279 -8.06 -7.91 13.54
CA LEU A 279 -9.13 -7.01 13.13
C LEU A 279 -10.09 -6.67 14.27
N LYS A 280 -10.52 -7.65 15.07
CA LYS A 280 -11.50 -7.39 16.14
C LYS A 280 -10.95 -6.40 17.19
N PRO A 281 -9.75 -6.58 17.75
CA PRO A 281 -9.12 -5.58 18.63
C PRO A 281 -8.98 -4.22 17.96
N PHE A 282 -8.51 -4.18 16.71
CA PHE A 282 -8.36 -2.94 15.95
C PHE A 282 -9.69 -2.17 15.81
N LEU A 283 -10.76 -2.83 15.39
CA LEU A 283 -12.10 -2.23 15.30
C LEU A 283 -12.61 -1.73 16.65
N GLY A 284 -12.17 -2.35 17.75
CA GLY A 284 -12.51 -1.93 19.10
C GLY A 284 -11.84 -0.63 19.55
N LYS A 285 -10.74 -0.21 18.94
CA LYS A 285 -9.95 0.94 19.38
C LYS A 285 -9.94 2.10 18.39
N THR A 286 -10.14 1.82 17.11
CA THR A 286 -10.03 2.81 16.05
C THR A 286 -11.24 3.74 15.94
N THR A 287 -11.08 4.85 15.22
CA THR A 287 -12.12 5.87 15.03
C THR A 287 -13.34 5.33 14.28
N SER A 288 -14.48 6.00 14.43
CA SER A 288 -15.70 5.67 13.69
C SER A 288 -15.50 5.80 12.17
N ARG A 289 -14.72 6.79 11.73
CA ARG A 289 -14.32 7.00 10.33
C ARG A 289 -13.54 5.81 9.79
N VAL A 290 -12.49 5.37 10.47
CA VAL A 290 -11.69 4.22 10.03
C VAL A 290 -12.46 2.92 10.09
N ARG A 291 -13.25 2.67 11.14
CA ARG A 291 -14.16 1.51 11.21
C ARG A 291 -15.03 1.40 9.97
N SER A 292 -15.53 2.53 9.46
CA SER A 292 -16.37 2.51 8.27
C SER A 292 -15.67 1.90 7.06
N LEU A 293 -14.37 2.14 6.86
CA LEU A 293 -13.55 1.54 5.79
C LEU A 293 -13.63 0.01 5.76
N PHE A 294 -13.86 -0.62 6.92
CA PHE A 294 -13.93 -2.07 7.10
C PHE A 294 -15.34 -2.64 6.97
N GLY A 295 -16.33 -1.84 6.60
CA GLY A 295 -17.73 -2.29 6.49
C GLY A 295 -18.58 -2.00 7.72
N TRP A 296 -18.00 -1.40 8.78
CA TRP A 296 -18.78 -0.98 9.94
C TRP A 296 -19.77 0.13 9.53
N PRO A 297 -21.04 0.07 9.93
CA PRO A 297 -22.00 1.13 9.56
C PRO A 297 -21.57 2.51 10.09
N LYS A 298 -21.92 3.57 9.36
CA LYS A 298 -21.49 4.92 9.70
C LYS A 298 -22.38 5.50 10.82
N PRO A 299 -21.87 6.41 11.67
CA PRO A 299 -22.70 7.24 12.53
C PRO A 299 -23.98 7.74 11.84
N GLY A 300 -25.13 7.59 12.51
CA GLY A 300 -26.45 7.93 11.96
C GLY A 300 -27.16 6.81 11.19
N ASP A 301 -26.54 5.63 11.00
CA ASP A 301 -27.22 4.47 10.43
C ASP A 301 -28.39 3.99 11.31
N ALA A 302 -29.49 3.54 10.69
CA ALA A 302 -30.68 3.05 11.39
C ALA A 302 -30.42 1.82 12.28
N MET A 303 -29.29 1.12 12.10
CA MET A 303 -28.90 0.03 12.99
C MET A 303 -28.60 0.50 14.42
N TYR A 304 -28.29 1.78 14.65
CA TYR A 304 -27.93 2.31 15.96
C TYR A 304 -29.19 2.69 16.75
N THR A 305 -29.52 1.82 17.70
CA THR A 305 -30.59 1.95 18.68
C THR A 305 -29.97 1.82 20.06
N PRO A 306 -30.63 2.26 21.15
CA PRO A 306 -30.09 2.06 22.50
C PRO A 306 -29.69 0.60 22.78
N THR A 307 -30.51 -0.36 22.32
CA THR A 307 -30.24 -1.79 22.46
C THR A 307 -29.04 -2.26 21.65
N SER A 308 -28.94 -1.88 20.37
CA SER A 308 -27.80 -2.33 19.56
C SER A 308 -26.49 -1.68 19.99
N VAL A 309 -26.49 -0.44 20.46
CA VAL A 309 -25.31 0.22 21.04
C VAL A 309 -24.86 -0.49 22.33
N GLU A 310 -25.80 -0.89 23.20
CA GLU A 310 -25.47 -1.69 24.38
C GLU A 310 -24.85 -3.05 24.01
N LEU A 311 -25.40 -3.74 23.01
CA LEU A 311 -24.83 -4.98 22.49
C LEU A 311 -23.42 -4.79 21.90
N ILE A 312 -23.19 -3.67 21.20
CA ILE A 312 -21.87 -3.32 20.67
C ILE A 312 -20.87 -3.11 21.82
N LYS A 313 -21.23 -2.33 22.86
CA LYS A 313 -20.37 -2.15 24.05
C LYS A 313 -20.05 -3.48 24.74
N ASN A 314 -21.01 -4.40 24.82
CA ASN A 314 -20.78 -5.73 25.38
C ASN A 314 -19.81 -6.56 24.51
N ALA A 315 -19.88 -6.43 23.19
CA ALA A 315 -19.00 -7.14 22.25
C ALA A 315 -17.60 -6.52 22.11
N TYR A 316 -17.50 -5.20 22.33
CA TYR A 316 -16.30 -4.37 22.23
C TYR A 316 -16.23 -3.39 23.42
N PRO A 317 -15.76 -3.83 24.60
CA PRO A 317 -15.78 -3.01 25.82
C PRO A 317 -14.95 -1.73 25.74
N GLU A 318 -13.90 -1.72 24.92
CA GLU A 318 -12.98 -0.57 24.73
C GLU A 318 -13.47 0.40 23.65
N MET A 319 -14.53 0.05 22.92
CA MET A 319 -15.01 0.86 21.81
C MET A 319 -15.69 2.13 22.28
N ASP A 320 -15.12 3.27 21.89
CA ASP A 320 -15.85 4.53 21.96
C ASP A 320 -17.03 4.47 20.99
N VAL A 321 -18.23 4.62 21.56
CA VAL A 321 -19.49 4.62 20.82
C VAL A 321 -20.24 5.94 20.93
N SER A 322 -19.60 6.99 21.45
CA SER A 322 -20.18 8.33 21.56
C SER A 322 -20.70 8.85 20.22
N ASP A 323 -19.99 8.57 19.13
CA ASP A 323 -20.38 8.95 17.76
C ASP A 323 -21.65 8.25 17.23
N TYR A 324 -22.08 7.13 17.82
CA TYR A 324 -23.21 6.34 17.29
C TYR A 324 -24.53 6.57 18.04
N LEU A 325 -24.56 7.49 19.00
CA LEU A 325 -25.72 7.77 19.87
C LEU A 325 -26.44 9.07 19.49
#